data_AF-A0AAN8UD98-F1
#
_entry.id   AF-A0AAN8UD98-F1
#
_cell.length_a   1.000
_cell.length_b   1.000
_cell.length_c   1.000
_cell.angle_alpha   90.00
_cell.angle_beta   90.00
_cell.angle_gamma   90.00
#
_symmetry.space_group_name_H-M   'P 1'
#
loop_
_entity.id
_entity.type
_entity.pdbx_description
1 polymer ?
#
loop_
_entity_poly.entity_id
_entity_poly.type
_entity_poly.pdbx_seq_one_letter_code
_entity_poly.pdbx_strand_id
1 'polypeptide(L)'
;MKESVYEEPRVKAGVKKGGYHDRGEKLQRWNRKAKMGVEKCNSLDKLELWEDLEEQLCNANATWLVGGDFNVIRDSLEKLGGLVVTQNETMDFAQFISSCALTKLKFTGSKFTWWNGRIKEDCIFKQFDRVLGNIEFITVSEVQHLIREGSDHAPLQMSCNANTDRVNKLFTFLNF
;
A
#
# COMPACT_ATOMS: atom_id res chain seq x y z
N MET A 1 40.98 38.21 11.87
CA MET A 1 39.66 38.09 11.23
C MET A 1 39.25 36.63 11.32
N LYS A 2 38.22 36.32 12.12
CA LYS A 2 37.64 34.98 12.24
C LYS A 2 36.22 35.08 11.69
N GLU A 3 35.90 34.27 10.69
CA GLU A 3 34.54 34.14 10.15
C GLU A 3 33.64 33.43 11.17
N SER A 4 32.48 34.01 11.44
CA SER A 4 31.42 33.43 12.28
C SER A 4 30.53 32.54 11.43
N VAL A 5 30.50 31.25 11.76
CA VAL A 5 29.53 30.28 11.22
C VAL A 5 28.20 30.49 11.95
N TYR A 6 27.14 30.78 11.20
CA TYR A 6 25.77 30.87 11.71
C TYR A 6 25.19 29.45 11.79
N GLU A 7 25.02 28.91 13.00
CA GLU A 7 24.32 27.63 13.23
C GLU A 7 22.83 27.87 13.49
N GLU A 8 21.95 27.17 12.77
CA GLU A 8 20.51 27.20 13.01
C GLU A 8 20.13 26.48 14.33
N PRO A 9 19.08 26.92 15.04
CA PRO A 9 18.65 26.29 16.28
C PRO A 9 18.00 24.92 16.01
N ARG A 10 18.59 23.86 16.58
CA ARG A 10 17.98 22.52 16.68
C ARG A 10 16.74 22.60 17.57
N VAL A 11 15.55 22.53 16.99
CA VAL A 11 14.31 22.32 17.74
C VAL A 11 14.28 20.86 18.21
N LYS A 12 14.62 20.65 19.49
CA LYS A 12 14.40 19.36 20.16
C LYS A 12 12.90 19.20 20.42
N ALA A 13 12.21 18.45 19.57
CA ALA A 13 10.87 17.97 19.89
C ALA A 13 10.96 16.87 20.96
N GLY A 14 10.82 17.29 22.22
CA GLY A 14 10.64 16.38 23.35
C GLY A 14 9.26 15.74 23.28
N VAL A 15 9.19 14.47 22.88
CA VAL A 15 7.97 13.67 23.01
C VAL A 15 7.81 13.30 24.48
N LYS A 16 6.80 13.89 25.14
CA LYS A 16 6.32 13.42 26.45
C LYS A 16 5.84 11.99 26.29
N LYS A 17 6.43 11.06 27.04
CA LYS A 17 5.94 9.68 27.17
C LYS A 17 4.59 9.70 27.88
N GLY A 18 3.51 9.77 27.10
CA GLY A 18 2.18 9.33 27.54
C GLY A 18 2.13 7.82 27.42
N GLY A 19 2.05 7.13 28.56
CA GLY A 19 2.02 5.67 28.60
C GLY A 19 0.77 5.11 27.94
N TYR A 20 0.97 4.19 27.00
CA TYR A 20 0.02 3.11 26.72
C TYR A 20 0.85 1.89 26.34
N HIS A 21 0.83 0.89 27.22
CA HIS A 21 1.46 -0.40 27.04
C HIS A 21 0.79 -1.17 25.90
N ASP A 22 1.62 -1.98 25.22
CA ASP A 22 1.24 -3.18 24.47
C ASP A 22 0.62 -3.07 23.06
N ARG A 23 1.22 -2.25 22.19
CA ARG A 23 1.09 -2.42 20.72
C ARG A 23 2.42 -2.55 19.98
N GLY A 24 3.54 -2.50 20.71
CA GLY A 24 4.88 -2.47 20.13
C GLY A 24 5.34 -3.81 19.54
N GLU A 25 4.95 -4.94 20.13
CA GLU A 25 5.49 -6.25 19.72
C GLU A 25 4.93 -6.73 18.39
N LYS A 26 3.64 -6.51 18.11
CA LYS A 26 3.03 -6.88 16.82
C LYS A 26 3.63 -6.08 15.66
N LEU A 27 3.72 -4.76 15.78
CA LEU A 27 4.39 -3.89 14.78
C LEU A 27 5.86 -4.28 14.54
N GLN A 28 6.59 -4.70 15.58
CA GLN A 28 7.97 -5.19 15.48
C GLN A 28 8.09 -6.58 14.83
N ARG A 29 7.06 -7.44 14.95
CA ARG A 29 6.98 -8.74 14.26
C ARG A 29 6.74 -8.55 12.75
N TRP A 30 5.90 -7.60 12.36
CA TRP A 30 5.62 -7.23 10.96
C TRP A 30 6.87 -6.74 10.22
N ASN A 31 7.66 -5.86 10.83
CA ASN A 31 8.93 -5.39 10.25
C ASN A 31 9.98 -6.50 10.08
N ARG A 32 9.89 -7.61 10.85
CA ARG A 32 10.82 -8.74 10.77
C ARG A 32 10.46 -9.72 9.64
N LYS A 33 9.16 -9.99 9.43
CA LYS A 33 8.69 -10.81 8.29
C LYS A 33 8.92 -10.09 6.95
N ALA A 34 8.68 -8.77 6.89
CA ALA A 34 8.94 -7.95 5.69
C ALA A 34 10.42 -7.87 5.26
N LYS A 35 11.36 -8.32 6.11
CA LYS A 35 12.81 -8.29 5.84
C LYS A 35 13.33 -9.54 5.13
N MET A 36 12.49 -10.55 4.88
CA MET A 36 12.90 -11.82 4.25
C MET A 36 12.30 -11.99 2.84
N GLY A 37 12.92 -11.34 1.85
CA GLY A 37 13.11 -11.91 0.50
C GLY A 37 12.04 -11.69 -0.58
N VAL A 38 12.33 -10.78 -1.52
CA VAL A 38 11.89 -10.82 -2.93
C VAL A 38 12.71 -11.93 -3.60
N GLU A 39 12.15 -12.99 -4.22
CA GLU A 39 11.68 -13.06 -5.61
C GLU A 39 10.70 -14.25 -5.83
N LYS A 40 10.22 -14.89 -4.74
CA LYS A 40 9.35 -16.07 -4.79
C LYS A 40 8.34 -16.09 -3.63
N CYS A 41 7.57 -15.02 -3.46
CA CYS A 41 6.35 -15.11 -2.63
C CYS A 41 5.39 -16.05 -3.37
N ASN A 42 5.34 -17.31 -2.95
CA ASN A 42 4.50 -18.32 -3.59
C ASN A 42 3.02 -18.05 -3.20
N SER A 43 2.08 -18.75 -3.83
CA SER A 43 0.65 -18.52 -3.56
C SER A 43 0.28 -18.68 -2.07
N LEU A 44 1.00 -19.50 -1.32
CA LEU A 44 0.77 -19.70 0.12
C LEU A 44 1.21 -18.50 0.94
N ASP A 45 2.35 -17.89 0.62
CA ASP A 45 2.85 -16.71 1.33
C ASP A 45 1.88 -15.52 1.17
N LYS A 46 1.29 -15.37 -0.03
CA LYS A 46 0.24 -14.38 -0.29
C LYS A 46 -1.04 -14.70 0.49
N LEU A 47 -1.43 -15.97 0.56
CA LEU A 47 -2.61 -16.39 1.31
C LEU A 47 -2.45 -16.10 2.81
N GLU A 48 -1.31 -16.46 3.40
CA GLU A 48 -1.01 -16.15 4.82
C GLU A 48 -1.05 -14.63 5.06
N LEU A 49 -0.54 -13.84 4.13
CA LEU A 49 -0.63 -12.38 4.20
C LEU A 49 -2.09 -11.88 4.18
N TRP A 50 -2.93 -12.42 3.30
CA TRP A 50 -4.34 -12.03 3.22
C TRP A 50 -5.10 -12.38 4.50
N GLU A 51 -4.86 -13.56 5.06
CA GLU A 51 -5.42 -14.01 6.34
C GLU A 51 -4.96 -13.10 7.50
N ASP A 52 -3.66 -12.81 7.58
CA ASP A 52 -3.08 -11.91 8.59
C ASP A 52 -3.67 -10.49 8.50
N LEU A 53 -3.90 -9.98 7.28
CA LEU A 53 -4.53 -8.68 7.07
C LEU A 53 -6.01 -8.72 7.42
N GLU A 54 -6.75 -9.76 7.02
CA GLU A 54 -8.17 -9.91 7.32
C GLU A 54 -8.44 -9.92 8.84
N GLU A 55 -7.65 -10.67 9.61
CA GLU A 55 -7.77 -10.69 11.08
C GLU A 55 -7.62 -9.28 11.68
N GLN A 56 -6.68 -8.48 11.15
CA GLN A 56 -6.42 -7.14 11.68
C GLN A 56 -7.48 -6.12 11.29
N LEU A 57 -7.93 -6.17 10.03
CA LEU A 57 -8.89 -5.22 9.50
C LEU A 57 -10.28 -5.43 10.07
N CYS A 58 -10.70 -6.68 10.26
CA CYS A 58 -11.98 -7.03 10.88
C CYS A 58 -12.10 -6.59 12.35
N ASN A 59 -10.97 -6.49 13.06
CA ASN A 59 -10.94 -6.07 14.47
C ASN A 59 -10.72 -4.56 14.65
N ALA A 60 -10.65 -3.79 13.57
CA ALA A 60 -10.33 -2.37 13.62
C ALA A 60 -11.57 -1.48 13.83
N ASN A 61 -11.70 -0.90 15.03
CA ASN A 61 -12.76 0.08 15.36
C ASN A 61 -12.39 1.53 14.97
N ALA A 62 -11.61 1.73 13.92
CA ALA A 62 -11.10 3.05 13.53
C ALA A 62 -11.06 3.21 12.00
N THR A 63 -10.89 4.44 11.53
CA THR A 63 -10.56 4.70 10.12
C THR A 63 -9.21 4.06 9.78
N TRP A 64 -9.17 3.25 8.73
CA TRP A 64 -7.97 2.52 8.32
C TRP A 64 -7.84 2.43 6.80
N LEU A 65 -6.60 2.21 6.36
CA LEU A 65 -6.25 1.94 4.97
C LEU A 65 -5.21 0.81 4.93
N VAL A 66 -5.15 0.13 3.80
CA VAL A 66 -4.03 -0.74 3.38
C VAL A 66 -3.66 -0.35 1.96
N GLY A 67 -2.37 -0.10 1.71
CA GLY A 67 -1.92 0.29 0.38
C GLY A 67 -0.46 -0.01 0.16
N GLY A 68 -0.09 -0.21 -1.09
CA GLY A 68 1.26 -0.62 -1.50
C GLY A 68 1.23 -1.37 -2.83
N ASP A 69 2.35 -2.01 -3.16
CA ASP A 69 2.44 -2.97 -4.24
C ASP A 69 1.94 -4.32 -3.75
N PHE A 70 0.86 -4.83 -4.34
CA PHE A 70 0.33 -6.16 -3.99
C PHE A 70 0.87 -7.26 -4.91
N ASN A 71 1.54 -6.89 -6.02
CA ASN A 71 1.97 -7.82 -7.07
C ASN A 71 0.88 -8.80 -7.53
N VAL A 72 -0.39 -8.36 -7.49
CA VAL A 72 -1.56 -9.14 -7.89
C VAL A 72 -2.63 -8.20 -8.47
N ILE A 73 -3.35 -8.72 -9.46
CA ILE A 73 -4.52 -8.05 -10.06
C ILE A 73 -5.79 -8.65 -9.44
N ARG A 74 -6.81 -7.82 -9.25
CA ARG A 74 -8.10 -8.27 -8.70
C ARG A 74 -8.97 -8.95 -9.75
N ASP A 75 -8.89 -8.48 -10.98
CA ASP A 75 -9.70 -8.97 -12.10
C ASP A 75 -9.00 -8.69 -13.44
N SER A 76 -9.55 -9.24 -14.52
CA SER A 76 -8.99 -9.11 -15.86
C SER A 76 -8.94 -7.67 -16.38
N LEU A 77 -9.78 -6.76 -15.87
CA LEU A 77 -9.77 -5.36 -16.28
C LEU A 77 -8.52 -4.64 -15.76
N GLU A 78 -7.86 -5.16 -14.73
CA GLU A 78 -6.62 -4.63 -14.17
C GLU A 78 -5.36 -5.09 -14.92
N LYS A 79 -5.53 -5.75 -16.08
CA LYS A 79 -4.44 -6.12 -16.99
C LYS A 79 -4.74 -5.69 -18.42
N LEU A 80 -3.69 -5.29 -19.14
CA LEU A 80 -3.69 -5.10 -20.58
C LEU A 80 -2.52 -5.86 -21.22
N GLY A 81 -2.78 -6.56 -22.32
CA GLY A 81 -1.78 -7.35 -23.05
C GLY A 81 -1.48 -8.73 -22.45
N GLY A 82 -0.65 -9.50 -23.15
CA GLY A 82 -0.26 -10.86 -22.76
C GLY A 82 -1.41 -11.87 -22.74
N LEU A 83 -1.22 -12.97 -22.01
CA LEU A 83 -2.20 -14.07 -21.92
C LEU A 83 -3.51 -13.67 -21.22
N VAL A 84 -4.57 -14.42 -21.46
CA VAL A 84 -5.85 -14.23 -20.74
C VAL A 84 -5.66 -14.49 -19.25
N VAL A 85 -6.25 -13.64 -18.42
CA VAL A 85 -6.25 -13.80 -16.96
C VAL A 85 -7.17 -14.95 -16.59
N THR A 86 -6.65 -15.89 -15.81
CA THR A 86 -7.41 -17.01 -15.25
C THR A 86 -8.00 -16.63 -13.89
N GLN A 87 -9.09 -17.29 -13.51
CA GLN A 87 -9.72 -17.04 -12.21
C GLN A 87 -8.77 -17.36 -11.04
N ASN A 88 -7.98 -18.44 -11.16
CA ASN A 88 -7.04 -18.85 -10.12
C ASN A 88 -5.96 -17.79 -9.82
N GLU A 89 -5.61 -16.93 -10.79
CA GLU A 89 -4.63 -15.86 -10.58
C GLU A 89 -5.18 -14.70 -9.73
N THR A 90 -6.50 -14.56 -9.63
CA THR A 90 -7.13 -13.37 -9.03
C THR A 90 -8.07 -13.68 -7.87
N MET A 91 -8.51 -14.94 -7.73
CA MET A 91 -9.57 -15.34 -6.80
C MET A 91 -9.23 -15.00 -5.35
N ASP A 92 -8.05 -15.38 -4.87
CA ASP A 92 -7.67 -15.18 -3.46
C ASP A 92 -7.66 -13.70 -3.09
N PHE A 93 -7.12 -12.85 -3.98
CA PHE A 93 -7.07 -11.42 -3.74
C PHE A 93 -8.45 -10.75 -3.84
N ALA A 94 -9.28 -11.20 -4.78
CA ALA A 94 -10.67 -10.74 -4.88
C ALA A 94 -11.49 -11.15 -3.63
N GLN A 95 -11.27 -12.35 -3.12
CA GLN A 95 -11.91 -12.84 -1.90
C GLN A 95 -11.46 -12.02 -0.68
N PHE A 96 -10.16 -11.80 -0.51
CA PHE A 96 -9.63 -10.93 0.55
C PHE A 96 -10.28 -9.54 0.55
N ILE A 97 -10.34 -8.90 -0.63
CA ILE A 97 -11.00 -7.60 -0.80
C ILE A 97 -12.47 -7.66 -0.37
N SER A 98 -13.18 -8.72 -0.77
CA SER A 98 -14.59 -8.90 -0.45
C SER A 98 -14.82 -9.16 1.05
N SER A 99 -14.06 -10.07 1.66
CA SER A 99 -14.21 -10.46 3.08
C SER A 99 -14.00 -9.27 4.01
N CYS A 100 -13.04 -8.40 3.69
CA CYS A 100 -12.73 -7.23 4.49
C CYS A 100 -13.59 -5.99 4.15
N ALA A 101 -14.59 -6.12 3.26
CA ALA A 101 -15.37 -5.00 2.71
C ALA A 101 -14.49 -3.83 2.20
N LEU A 102 -13.33 -4.18 1.61
CA LEU A 102 -12.33 -3.22 1.19
C LEU A 102 -12.82 -2.41 0.00
N THR A 103 -12.86 -1.09 0.15
CA THR A 103 -13.18 -0.19 -0.95
C THR A 103 -11.92 0.42 -1.54
N LYS A 104 -11.78 0.32 -2.86
CA LYS A 104 -10.70 0.97 -3.60
C LYS A 104 -10.92 2.48 -3.62
N LEU A 105 -9.88 3.24 -3.30
CA LEU A 105 -9.92 4.69 -3.38
C LEU A 105 -10.05 5.14 -4.84
N LYS A 106 -10.77 6.24 -5.04
CA LYS A 106 -10.79 6.92 -6.34
C LYS A 106 -9.39 7.44 -6.64
N PHE A 107 -8.97 7.30 -7.89
CA PHE A 107 -7.67 7.78 -8.33
C PHE A 107 -7.76 8.60 -9.61
N THR A 108 -6.80 9.50 -9.79
CA THR A 108 -6.51 10.19 -11.06
C THR A 108 -5.22 9.64 -11.68
N GLY A 109 -5.03 9.87 -12.98
CA GLY A 109 -3.86 9.36 -13.72
C GLY A 109 -4.10 8.00 -14.39
N SER A 110 -3.01 7.30 -14.71
CA SER A 110 -3.04 6.02 -15.43
C SER A 110 -3.73 4.92 -14.61
N LYS A 111 -4.62 4.12 -15.21
CA LYS A 111 -5.18 2.93 -14.55
C LYS A 111 -4.11 1.91 -14.13
N PHE A 112 -3.10 1.74 -14.98
CA PHE A 112 -2.05 0.74 -14.79
C PHE A 112 -0.84 1.37 -14.12
N THR A 113 -0.42 0.77 -13.01
CA THR A 113 0.71 1.24 -12.22
C THR A 113 2.00 0.54 -12.66
N TRP A 114 1.92 -0.69 -13.16
CA TRP A 114 3.08 -1.47 -13.59
C TRP A 114 3.15 -1.67 -15.12
N TRP A 115 4.37 -1.72 -15.67
CA TRP A 115 4.67 -2.03 -17.08
C TRP A 115 5.89 -2.95 -17.22
N ASN A 116 5.80 -3.97 -18.07
CA ASN A 116 6.88 -4.95 -18.27
C ASN A 116 8.11 -4.47 -19.06
N GLY A 117 8.24 -3.18 -19.38
CA GLY A 117 9.38 -2.65 -20.14
C GLY A 117 9.37 -2.97 -21.64
N ARG A 118 8.36 -3.68 -22.16
CA ARG A 118 8.26 -4.09 -23.57
C ARG A 118 7.34 -3.21 -24.38
N ILE A 119 7.57 -3.17 -25.69
CA ILE A 119 6.83 -2.34 -26.64
C ILE A 119 5.90 -3.19 -27.53
N LYS A 120 4.93 -2.54 -28.16
CA LYS A 120 4.00 -3.13 -29.13
C LYS A 120 3.23 -4.35 -28.58
N GLU A 121 3.20 -5.47 -29.29
CA GLU A 121 2.38 -6.65 -28.97
C GLU A 121 2.86 -7.37 -27.70
N ASP A 122 4.14 -7.22 -27.35
CA ASP A 122 4.71 -7.79 -26.11
C ASP A 122 4.48 -6.92 -24.88
N CYS A 123 3.84 -5.76 -25.04
CA CYS A 123 3.60 -4.81 -23.97
C CYS A 123 2.54 -5.36 -23.00
N ILE A 124 2.88 -5.39 -21.70
CA ILE A 124 1.97 -5.81 -20.64
C ILE A 124 1.90 -4.71 -19.59
N PHE A 125 0.68 -4.29 -19.28
CA PHE A 125 0.39 -3.37 -18.19
C PHE A 125 -0.47 -4.06 -17.14
N LYS A 126 -0.20 -3.76 -15.87
CA LYS A 126 -0.96 -4.26 -14.73
C LYS A 126 -1.21 -3.15 -13.72
N GLN A 127 -2.29 -3.27 -12.97
CA GLN A 127 -2.48 -2.50 -11.75
C GLN A 127 -2.04 -3.36 -10.58
N PHE A 128 -0.83 -3.15 -10.07
CA PHE A 128 -0.32 -3.88 -8.91
C PHE A 128 -0.42 -3.05 -7.65
N ASP A 129 -0.22 -1.76 -7.80
CA ASP A 129 -0.24 -0.81 -6.70
C ASP A 129 -1.63 -0.22 -6.52
N ARG A 130 -2.08 -0.13 -5.27
CA ARG A 130 -3.39 0.43 -4.91
C ARG A 130 -3.44 0.85 -3.46
N VAL A 131 -4.42 1.69 -3.13
CA VAL A 131 -4.83 1.97 -1.77
C VAL A 131 -6.27 1.51 -1.61
N LEU A 132 -6.51 0.73 -0.57
CA LEU A 132 -7.81 0.19 -0.16
C LEU A 132 -8.08 0.67 1.28
N GLY A 133 -9.34 0.79 1.65
CA GLY A 133 -9.70 1.18 3.02
C GLY A 133 -11.17 0.98 3.30
N ASN A 134 -11.57 1.29 4.52
CA ASN A 134 -12.98 1.39 4.88
C ASN A 134 -13.60 2.69 4.36
N ILE A 135 -14.93 2.73 4.32
CA ILE A 135 -15.71 3.82 3.72
C ILE A 135 -15.44 5.18 4.40
N GLU A 136 -15.09 5.16 5.67
CA GLU A 136 -14.71 6.33 6.45
C GLU A 136 -13.43 6.96 5.93
N PHE A 137 -12.46 6.16 5.47
CA PHE A 137 -11.20 6.68 4.93
C PHE A 137 -11.35 7.17 3.49
N ILE A 138 -12.07 6.42 2.65
CA ILE A 138 -12.17 6.74 1.21
C ILE A 138 -12.89 8.06 0.95
N THR A 139 -13.78 8.48 1.84
CA THR A 139 -14.60 9.69 1.65
C THR A 139 -13.80 10.97 1.88
N VAL A 140 -12.66 10.88 2.56
CA VAL A 140 -11.78 12.01 2.90
C VAL A 140 -10.43 11.95 2.19
N SER A 141 -10.25 11.03 1.23
CA SER A 141 -8.96 10.78 0.59
C SER A 141 -9.06 10.64 -0.92
N GLU A 142 -7.97 10.99 -1.59
CA GLU A 142 -7.78 10.87 -3.03
C GLU A 142 -6.40 10.31 -3.32
N VAL A 143 -6.29 9.57 -4.42
CA VAL A 143 -5.02 9.02 -4.91
C VAL A 143 -4.72 9.58 -6.31
N GLN A 144 -3.46 9.87 -6.58
CA GLN A 144 -2.97 10.20 -7.91
C GLN A 144 -1.89 9.19 -8.28
N HIS A 145 -2.06 8.53 -9.43
CA HIS A 145 -1.00 7.75 -10.03
C HIS A 145 -0.12 8.68 -10.84
N LEU A 146 1.12 8.85 -10.39
CA LEU A 146 2.11 9.71 -11.03
C LEU A 146 2.68 9.03 -12.28
N ILE A 147 3.37 9.82 -13.09
CA ILE A 147 4.06 9.32 -14.28
C ILE A 147 5.22 8.41 -13.84
N ARG A 148 5.43 7.31 -14.57
CA ARG A 148 6.59 6.44 -14.38
C ARG A 148 7.86 7.17 -14.83
N GLU A 149 8.83 7.32 -13.93
CA GLU A 149 10.14 7.88 -14.22
C GLU A 149 11.22 6.92 -13.72
N GLY A 150 11.88 6.20 -14.64
CA GLY A 150 12.99 5.30 -14.30
C GLY A 150 12.59 4.01 -13.55
N SER A 151 11.29 3.74 -13.37
CA SER A 151 10.77 2.52 -12.76
C SER A 151 9.66 1.90 -13.64
N ASP A 152 9.51 0.59 -13.55
CA ASP A 152 8.37 -0.16 -14.09
C ASP A 152 7.08 0.10 -13.30
N HIS A 153 7.16 0.58 -12.05
CA HIS A 153 6.03 1.02 -11.23
C HIS A 153 5.79 2.53 -11.28
N ALA A 154 4.52 2.91 -11.26
CA ALA A 154 4.03 4.28 -11.16
C ALA A 154 3.88 4.65 -9.68
N PRO A 155 4.54 5.72 -9.19
CA PRO A 155 4.36 6.17 -7.82
C PRO A 155 2.91 6.57 -7.54
N LEU A 156 2.44 6.31 -6.31
CA LEU A 156 1.12 6.75 -5.85
C LEU A 156 1.28 7.90 -4.87
N GLN A 157 0.64 9.03 -5.17
CA GLN A 157 0.51 10.14 -4.26
C GLN A 157 -0.88 10.11 -3.63
N MET A 158 -0.94 9.98 -2.30
CA MET A 158 -2.20 10.01 -1.57
C MET A 158 -2.35 11.35 -0.85
N SER A 159 -3.52 11.96 -0.98
CA SER A 159 -3.91 13.17 -0.26
C SER A 159 -5.13 12.87 0.60
N CYS A 160 -5.18 13.44 1.81
CA CYS A 160 -6.32 13.27 2.71
C CYS A 160 -6.72 14.61 3.32
N ASN A 161 -7.99 14.96 3.21
CA ASN A 161 -8.56 16.16 3.80
C ASN A 161 -9.16 15.86 5.17
N ALA A 162 -8.33 15.30 6.05
CA ALA A 162 -8.78 14.84 7.34
C ALA A 162 -8.41 15.90 8.40
N ASN A 163 -9.41 16.64 8.88
CA ASN A 163 -9.35 17.36 10.14
C ASN A 163 -9.55 16.38 11.33
N THR A 164 -9.07 15.13 11.18
CA THR A 164 -9.41 14.00 12.04
C THR A 164 -8.24 13.67 12.94
N ASP A 165 -8.44 13.82 14.25
CA ASP A 165 -7.39 13.72 15.26
C ASP A 165 -6.75 12.33 15.38
N ARG A 166 -7.26 11.28 14.71
CA ARG A 166 -6.79 9.89 14.86
C ARG A 166 -7.02 9.02 13.62
N VAL A 167 -6.34 9.29 12.52
CA VAL A 167 -6.17 8.25 11.48
C VAL A 167 -5.12 7.26 11.97
N ASN A 168 -5.51 6.02 12.25
CA ASN A 168 -4.54 4.93 12.41
C ASN A 168 -3.96 4.63 11.02
N LYS A 169 -2.88 5.33 10.68
CA LYS A 169 -2.12 5.10 9.46
C LYS A 169 -1.38 3.76 9.60
N LEU A 170 -1.98 2.67 9.13
CA LEU A 170 -1.18 1.56 8.62
C LEU A 170 -0.66 1.97 7.24
N PHE A 171 0.35 2.85 7.23
CA PHE A 171 1.12 3.10 6.02
C PHE A 171 2.32 2.16 6.06
N THR A 172 2.30 1.13 5.22
CA THR A 172 3.44 0.26 5.02
C THR A 172 3.73 0.20 3.54
N PHE A 173 4.95 0.54 3.17
CA PHE A 173 5.48 0.28 1.84
C PHE A 173 5.65 -1.24 1.72
N LEU A 174 4.67 -1.91 1.14
CA LEU A 174 4.80 -3.32 0.76
C LEU A 174 5.69 -3.36 -0.48
N ASN A 175 7.01 -3.40 -0.26
CA ASN A 175 7.94 -3.86 -1.30
C ASN A 175 8.04 -5.38 -1.12
N PHE A 176 7.21 -6.13 -1.85
CA PHE A 176 7.33 -7.58 -1.93
C PHE A 176 8.28 -8.00 -3.06
#